data_AF-X1FDK4-F1
#
_entry.id   AF-X1FDK4-F1
#
_cell.length_a   1.000
_cell.length_b   1.000
_cell.length_c   1.000
_cell.angle_alpha   90.00
_cell.angle_beta   90.00
_cell.angle_gamma   90.00
#
_symmetry.space_group_name_H-M   'P 1'
#
loop_
_entity.id
_entity.type
_entity.pdbx_description
1 polymer ?
#
loop_
_entity_poly.entity_id
_entity_poly.type
_entity_poly.pdbx_seq_one_letter_code
_entity_poly.pdbx_strand_id
1 'polypeptide(L)'
;LDNTGTPSVAGGSKFITGGTTTITDFDDGITGQIIYVISEDSLTITDGTNIYLDGSANYTTFAASDTITLICKADNKWYELARSNN
;
A
#
# COMPACT_ATOMS: atom_id res chain seq x y z
N LEU A 1 9.37 1.01 3.79
CA LEU A 1 8.61 2.27 3.61
C LEU A 1 9.10 3.23 4.68
N ASP A 2 9.13 4.53 4.40
CA ASP A 2 9.81 5.54 5.22
C ASP A 2 9.03 6.00 6.48
N ASN A 3 8.07 5.19 6.96
CA ASN A 3 7.20 5.49 8.10
C ASN A 3 6.49 6.85 7.99
N THR A 4 6.17 7.28 6.77
CA THR A 4 5.30 8.43 6.48
C THR A 4 3.93 7.95 6.00
N GLY A 5 2.98 8.89 5.86
CA GLY A 5 1.66 8.59 5.30
C GLY A 5 1.63 8.47 3.77
N THR A 6 2.72 8.84 3.09
CA THR A 6 2.85 8.77 1.62
C THR A 6 4.25 8.25 1.24
N PRO A 7 4.61 7.01 1.63
CA PRO A 7 5.96 6.54 1.42
C PRO A 7 6.33 6.42 -0.06
N SER A 8 7.56 6.78 -0.41
CA SER A 8 8.06 6.63 -1.79
C SER A 8 8.26 5.16 -2.17
N VAL A 9 7.87 4.84 -3.41
CA VAL A 9 8.09 3.53 -4.05
C VAL A 9 9.01 3.59 -5.26
N ALA A 10 9.81 4.66 -5.37
CA ALA A 10 10.75 4.86 -6.47
C ALA A 10 11.73 3.67 -6.63
N GLY A 11 11.85 3.15 -7.86
CA GLY A 11 12.85 2.15 -8.23
C GLY A 11 12.68 0.76 -7.59
N GLY A 12 11.57 0.50 -6.90
CA GLY A 12 11.32 -0.76 -6.21
C GLY A 12 9.98 -1.39 -6.55
N SER A 13 9.84 -2.69 -6.28
CA SER A 13 8.58 -3.42 -6.39
C SER A 13 8.23 -4.18 -5.11
N LYS A 14 9.13 -4.23 -4.12
CA LYS A 14 8.92 -4.92 -2.85
C LYS A 14 9.31 -3.99 -1.71
N PHE A 15 8.38 -3.78 -0.80
CA PHE A 15 8.54 -2.88 0.33
C PHE A 15 8.07 -3.56 1.61
N ILE A 16 8.81 -3.32 2.69
CA ILE A 16 8.43 -3.73 4.04
C ILE A 16 7.94 -2.47 4.76
N THR A 17 6.83 -2.57 5.49
CA THR A 17 6.37 -1.45 6.31
C THR A 17 7.35 -1.19 7.45
N GLY A 18 7.34 0.03 7.97
CA GLY A 18 8.01 0.33 9.22
C GLY A 18 7.14 1.31 9.99
N GLY A 19 7.02 1.10 11.29
CA GLY A 19 6.23 1.93 12.20
C GLY A 19 4.71 1.81 11.98
N THR A 20 3.95 2.69 12.65
CA THR A 20 2.49 2.57 12.80
C THR A 20 1.71 3.67 12.08
N THR A 21 2.19 4.11 10.91
CA THR A 21 1.63 5.28 10.23
C THR A 21 0.51 4.91 9.25
N THR A 22 -0.57 5.69 9.23
CA THR A 22 -1.65 5.53 8.24
C THR A 22 -1.16 5.95 6.86
N ILE A 23 -1.21 5.02 5.90
CA ILE A 23 -0.83 5.22 4.51
C ILE A 23 -2.07 5.68 3.74
N THR A 24 -1.96 6.84 3.08
CA THR A 24 -3.00 7.41 2.21
C THR A 24 -2.60 7.46 0.74
N ASP A 25 -1.31 7.25 0.44
CA ASP A 25 -0.76 7.20 -0.92
C ASP A 25 0.58 6.46 -0.98
N PHE A 26 1.10 6.21 -2.18
CA PHE A 26 2.50 5.86 -2.41
C PHE A 26 3.11 6.79 -3.46
N ASP A 27 4.13 7.56 -3.04
CA ASP A 27 4.79 8.56 -3.87
C ASP A 27 5.74 7.93 -4.90
N ASP A 28 6.01 8.65 -5.98
CA ASP A 28 6.91 8.24 -7.08
C ASP A 28 6.47 6.94 -7.80
N GLY A 29 5.19 6.60 -7.72
CA GLY A 29 4.58 5.52 -8.48
C GLY A 29 4.61 5.77 -9.99
N ILE A 30 4.93 4.74 -10.77
CA ILE A 30 4.90 4.81 -12.24
C ILE A 30 3.73 3.99 -12.77
N THR A 31 2.99 4.49 -13.76
CA THR A 31 1.91 3.74 -14.42
C THR A 31 2.38 2.34 -14.85
N GLY A 32 1.64 1.32 -14.44
CA GLY A 32 1.93 -0.09 -14.67
C GLY A 32 2.82 -0.74 -13.61
N GLN A 33 3.36 0.03 -12.65
CA GLN A 33 4.15 -0.51 -11.56
C GLN A 33 3.29 -1.36 -10.63
N ILE A 34 3.80 -2.55 -10.30
CA ILE A 34 3.23 -3.43 -9.29
C ILE A 34 4.14 -3.38 -8.07
N ILE A 35 3.54 -3.16 -6.90
CA ILE A 35 4.23 -3.18 -5.62
C ILE A 35 3.66 -4.26 -4.71
N TYR A 36 4.55 -4.94 -4.01
CA TYR A 36 4.26 -5.88 -2.92
C TYR A 36 4.63 -5.18 -1.62
N VAL A 37 3.65 -4.97 -0.76
CA VAL A 37 3.85 -4.41 0.58
C VAL A 37 3.69 -5.55 1.59
N ILE A 38 4.73 -5.75 2.40
CA ILE A 38 4.78 -6.74 3.48
C ILE A 38 4.73 -5.99 4.80
N SER A 39 3.81 -6.35 5.67
CA SER A 39 3.68 -5.71 6.96
C SER A 39 4.59 -6.35 8.01
N GLU A 40 5.43 -5.55 8.68
CA GLU A 40 6.13 -5.94 9.92
C GLU A 40 5.57 -5.24 11.17
N ASP A 41 4.75 -4.20 10.98
CA ASP A 41 4.13 -3.42 12.04
C ASP A 41 2.63 -3.23 11.76
N SER A 42 1.81 -3.03 12.80
CA SER A 42 0.39 -2.72 12.59
C SER A 42 0.21 -1.30 12.06
N LEU A 43 -0.34 -1.20 10.84
CA LEU A 43 -0.72 0.09 10.26
C LEU A 43 -2.05 0.01 9.52
N THR A 44 -2.50 1.15 9.00
CA THR A 44 -3.72 1.24 8.18
C THR A 44 -3.37 1.72 6.79
N ILE A 45 -3.89 1.05 5.76
CA ILE A 45 -3.93 1.59 4.40
C ILE A 45 -5.34 2.12 4.15
N THR A 46 -5.46 3.40 3.82
CA THR A 46 -6.74 4.07 3.65
C THR A 46 -7.24 3.94 2.22
N ASP A 47 -8.47 3.45 2.07
CA ASP A 47 -9.20 3.51 0.80
C ASP A 47 -9.71 4.95 0.56
N GLY A 48 -9.68 5.41 -0.68
CA GLY A 48 -10.24 6.71 -1.05
C GLY A 48 -9.66 7.32 -2.31
N THR A 49 -9.03 8.48 -2.18
CA THR A 49 -8.69 9.33 -3.32
C THR A 49 -7.57 8.76 -4.19
N ASN A 50 -6.54 8.18 -3.57
CA ASN A 50 -5.30 7.76 -4.25
C ASN A 50 -5.09 6.23 -4.22
N ILE A 51 -5.75 5.53 -3.29
CA ILE A 51 -5.69 4.08 -3.15
C ILE A 51 -7.12 3.53 -3.16
N TYR A 52 -7.36 2.53 -4.00
CA TYR A 52 -8.62 1.80 -4.09
C TYR A 52 -8.42 0.36 -3.65
N LEU A 53 -9.08 0.00 -2.56
CA LEU A 53 -8.99 -1.31 -1.92
C LEU A 53 -10.25 -2.13 -2.18
N ASP A 54 -10.11 -3.45 -2.05
CA ASP A 54 -11.24 -4.36 -2.16
C ASP A 54 -12.29 -4.06 -1.08
N GLY A 55 -13.55 -3.93 -1.52
CA GLY A 55 -14.68 -3.59 -0.67
C GLY A 55 -14.83 -2.10 -0.33
N SER A 56 -14.03 -1.20 -0.93
CA SER A 56 -14.06 0.25 -0.66
C SER A 56 -13.98 0.58 0.84
N ALA A 57 -13.07 -0.12 1.51
CA ALA A 57 -12.89 -0.05 2.95
C ALA A 57 -11.40 0.01 3.29
N ASN A 58 -11.06 0.78 4.32
CA ASN A 58 -9.70 0.84 4.85
C ASN A 58 -9.21 -0.56 5.24
N TYR A 59 -7.97 -0.87 4.90
CA TYR A 59 -7.30 -2.04 5.44
C TYR A 59 -6.71 -1.68 6.80
N THR A 60 -7.55 -1.74 7.84
CA THR A 60 -7.22 -1.34 9.21
C THR A 60 -6.47 -2.39 10.01
N THR A 61 -6.56 -3.65 9.58
CA THR A 61 -5.93 -4.79 10.26
C THR A 61 -4.68 -5.25 9.53
N PHE A 62 -3.90 -4.35 8.91
CA PHE A 62 -2.64 -4.72 8.25
C PHE A 62 -1.60 -5.10 9.32
N ALA A 63 -1.78 -6.30 9.87
CA ALA A 63 -1.05 -6.82 11.00
C ALA A 63 0.30 -7.37 10.55
N ALA A 64 1.23 -7.56 11.50
CA ALA A 64 2.51 -8.18 11.18
C ALA A 64 2.27 -9.52 10.47
N SER A 65 2.95 -9.75 9.33
CA SER A 65 2.81 -10.87 8.38
C SER A 65 1.75 -10.76 7.28
N ASP A 66 0.89 -9.73 7.30
CA ASP A 66 -0.01 -9.46 6.19
C ASP A 66 0.74 -8.97 4.96
N THR A 67 0.15 -9.21 3.79
CA THR A 67 0.68 -8.71 2.52
C THR A 67 -0.42 -8.13 1.66
N ILE A 68 -0.09 -7.08 0.90
CA ILE A 68 -0.96 -6.54 -0.13
C ILE A 68 -0.17 -6.29 -1.42
N THR A 69 -0.79 -6.57 -2.55
CA THR A 69 -0.26 -6.30 -3.88
C THR A 69 -1.11 -5.20 -4.52
N LEU A 70 -0.45 -4.14 -4.98
CA LEU A 70 -1.10 -2.99 -5.59
C LEU A 70 -0.53 -2.75 -6.99
N ILE A 71 -1.35 -2.19 -7.89
CA ILE A 71 -0.92 -1.69 -9.21
C ILE A 71 -1.20 -0.20 -9.35
N CYS A 72 -0.22 0.56 -9.83
CA CYS A 72 -0.42 1.94 -10.24
C CYS A 72 -1.04 1.96 -11.65
N LYS A 73 -2.25 2.48 -11.80
CA LYS A 73 -2.94 2.56 -13.10
C LYS A 73 -2.64 3.89 -13.82
N ALA A 74 -3.22 4.07 -15.00
CA ALA A 74 -2.99 5.22 -15.88
C ALA A 74 -3.47 6.57 -15.30
N ASP A 75 -4.26 6.54 -14.24
CA ASP A 75 -4.69 7.73 -13.47
C ASP A 75 -3.73 8.08 -12.32
N ASN A 76 -2.57 7.42 -12.24
CA ASN A 76 -1.59 7.53 -11.15
C ASN A 76 -2.17 7.18 -9.77
N LYS A 77 -3.15 6.28 -9.73
CA LYS A 77 -3.74 5.78 -8.48
C LYS A 77 -3.44 4.30 -8.30
N TRP A 78 -3.46 3.88 -7.05
CA TRP A 78 -3.16 2.52 -6.63
C TRP A 78 -4.44 1.69 -6.53
N TYR A 79 -4.40 0.48 -7.08
CA TYR A 79 -5.51 -0.46 -7.05
C TYR A 79 -5.06 -1.78 -6.45
N GLU A 80 -5.83 -2.31 -5.52
CA GLU A 80 -5.62 -3.64 -4.98
C GLU A 80 -5.74 -4.72 -6.08
N LEU A 81 -4.73 -5.57 -6.16
CA LEU A 81 -4.75 -6.80 -6.96
C LEU A 81 -5.05 -8.03 -6.10
N ALA A 82 -4.45 -8.09 -4.91
CA ALA A 82 -4.63 -9.18 -3.96
C ALA A 82 -4.14 -8.75 -2.57
N ARG A 83 -4.69 -9.39 -1.54
CA ARG A 83 -4.19 -9.31 -0.16
C ARG A 83 -4.19 -10.67 0.53
N SER A 84 -3.33 -10.81 1.53
CA SER A 84 -3.36 -11.89 2.50
C SER A 84 -3.65 -11.28 3.86
N ASN A 85 -4.69 -11.78 4.52
CA ASN A 85 -5.06 -11.44 5.90
C ASN A 85 -4.82 -12.70 6.74
N ASN A 86 -3.82 -12.68 7.61
CA ASN A 86 -3.28 -13.87 8.28
C ASN A 86 -3.40 -13.79 9.81
#